data_AF-A0A821L9X0-F1
#
_entry.id   AF-A0A821L9X0-F1
#
_cell.length_a   1.000
_cell.length_b   1.000
_cell.length_c   1.000
_cell.angle_alpha   90.00
_cell.angle_beta   90.00
_cell.angle_gamma   90.00
#
_symmetry.space_group_name_H-M   'P 1'
#
loop_
_entity.id
_entity.type
_entity.pdbx_description
1 polymer ?
#
loop_
_entity_poly.entity_id
_entity_poly.type
_entity_poly.pdbx_seq_one_letter_code
_entity_poly.pdbx_strand_id
1 'polypeptide(L)'
;NRIIGSSLHNIKFESGTLYTENYVRLQQNILIGYLQAAFLPVRVNEIIKNTRVNENLIQNLIVNLIRDNRINGNIIGTSKENAIFYPKLYIDAQAKYIESFFSQNGYIEYSLVRNLGVTDPEGQTKLVLKDQNQILFLISGCIDLLKFLPQLEMNIENGLASN
;
A
#
# COMPACT_ATOMS: atom_id res chain seq x y z
N ASN A 1 0.86 -48.12 -19.10
CA ASN A 1 0.83 -48.22 -17.62
C ASN A 1 2.20 -48.60 -17.07
N ARG A 2 3.08 -47.62 -16.88
CA ARG A 2 4.40 -47.67 -16.21
C ARG A 2 4.98 -46.29 -16.50
N ILE A 3 5.03 -45.34 -15.56
CA ILE A 3 5.87 -45.31 -14.37
C ILE A 3 5.06 -44.59 -13.26
N ILE A 4 4.46 -45.35 -12.33
CA ILE A 4 3.94 -44.82 -11.06
C ILE A 4 4.72 -45.60 -10.00
N GLY A 5 5.92 -45.14 -9.68
CA GLY A 5 6.82 -45.92 -8.84
C GLY A 5 8.09 -45.21 -8.37
N SER A 6 8.35 -43.97 -8.77
CA SER A 6 9.28 -43.11 -8.03
C SER A 6 8.45 -42.37 -6.98
N SER A 7 8.79 -42.60 -5.71
CA SER A 7 8.20 -41.92 -4.56
C SER A 7 8.13 -40.41 -4.84
N LEU A 8 6.93 -39.90 -5.11
CA LEU A 8 6.69 -38.48 -5.34
C LEU A 8 6.75 -37.76 -3.99
N HIS A 9 7.94 -37.68 -3.41
CA HIS A 9 8.23 -36.80 -2.29
C HIS A 9 8.12 -35.35 -2.76
N ASN A 10 7.52 -34.50 -1.94
CA ASN A 10 7.48 -33.04 -2.09
C ASN A 10 6.58 -32.51 -3.23
N ILE A 11 5.36 -33.04 -3.35
CA ILE A 11 4.30 -32.44 -4.17
C ILE A 11 3.47 -31.48 -3.32
N LYS A 12 3.16 -30.30 -3.88
CA LYS A 12 2.12 -29.39 -3.38
C LYS A 12 0.90 -29.47 -4.27
N PHE A 13 -0.28 -29.54 -3.65
CA PHE A 13 -1.56 -29.45 -4.36
C PHE A 13 -2.15 -28.06 -4.17
N GLU A 14 -2.33 -27.33 -5.26
CA GLU A 14 -2.93 -25.99 -5.25
C GLU A 14 -3.92 -25.89 -6.42
N SER A 15 -5.13 -25.39 -6.14
CA SER A 15 -6.16 -25.14 -7.16
C SER A 15 -6.42 -26.33 -8.11
N GLY A 16 -6.47 -27.56 -7.59
CA GLY A 16 -6.73 -28.75 -8.40
C GLY A 16 -5.52 -29.30 -9.18
N THR A 17 -4.35 -28.67 -9.06
CA THR A 17 -3.14 -29.03 -9.82
C THR A 17 -2.01 -29.46 -8.89
N LEU A 18 -1.28 -30.50 -9.28
CA LEU A 18 -0.09 -30.98 -8.57
C LEU A 18 1.15 -30.25 -9.08
N TYR A 19 1.93 -29.69 -8.15
CA TYR A 19 3.17 -28.99 -8.42
C TYR A 19 4.32 -29.64 -7.65
N THR A 20 5.50 -29.69 -8.25
CA THR A 20 6.72 -30.06 -7.50
C THR A 20 7.15 -28.90 -6.61
N GLU A 21 7.74 -29.20 -5.47
CA GLU A 21 8.25 -28.16 -4.56
C GLU A 21 9.29 -27.25 -5.26
N ASN A 22 10.18 -27.82 -6.08
CA ASN A 22 11.17 -27.04 -6.83
C ASN A 22 10.52 -26.03 -7.78
N TYR A 23 9.43 -26.41 -8.44
CA TYR A 23 8.66 -25.49 -9.27
C TYR A 23 8.09 -24.35 -8.43
N VAL A 24 7.42 -24.66 -7.31
CA VAL A 24 6.85 -23.64 -6.43
C VAL A 24 7.93 -22.69 -5.87
N ARG A 25 9.09 -23.22 -5.46
CA ARG A 25 10.23 -22.41 -4.96
C ARG A 25 10.78 -21.48 -6.04
N LEU A 26 10.91 -21.95 -7.28
CA LEU A 26 11.34 -21.09 -8.40
C LEU A 26 10.38 -19.92 -8.59
N GLN A 27 9.07 -20.20 -8.57
CA GLN A 27 8.01 -19.20 -8.72
C GLN A 27 8.05 -18.16 -7.59
N GLN A 28 8.26 -18.60 -6.35
CA GLN A 28 8.49 -17.71 -5.21
C GLN A 28 9.70 -16.80 -5.39
N ASN A 29 10.84 -17.35 -5.82
CA ASN A 29 12.07 -16.56 -5.98
C ASN A 29 11.94 -15.51 -7.09
N ILE A 30 11.23 -15.82 -8.18
CA ILE A 30 10.90 -14.83 -9.23
C ILE A 30 10.06 -13.70 -8.64
N LEU A 31 9.01 -14.02 -7.88
CA LEU A 31 8.15 -13.01 -7.25
C LEU A 31 8.92 -12.13 -6.25
N ILE A 32 9.80 -12.72 -5.45
CA ILE A 32 10.62 -11.97 -4.49
C ILE A 32 11.47 -10.94 -5.21
N GLY A 33 12.24 -11.36 -6.23
CA GLY A 33 13.09 -10.44 -6.98
C GLY A 33 12.29 -9.33 -7.65
N TYR A 34 11.13 -9.67 -8.23
CA TYR A 34 10.28 -8.69 -8.90
C TYR A 34 9.65 -7.68 -7.91
N LEU A 35 9.08 -8.17 -6.79
CA LEU A 35 8.33 -7.33 -5.85
C LEU A 35 9.23 -6.54 -4.89
N GLN A 36 10.41 -7.05 -4.55
CA GLN A 36 11.39 -6.28 -3.77
C GLN A 36 11.97 -5.11 -4.56
N ALA A 37 12.01 -5.20 -5.89
CA ALA A 37 12.45 -4.11 -6.76
C ALA A 37 11.34 -3.07 -7.06
N ALA A 38 10.09 -3.34 -6.67
CA ALA A 38 8.98 -2.46 -6.95
C ALA A 38 8.97 -1.24 -6.01
N PHE A 39 8.98 -0.04 -6.59
CA PHE A 39 8.86 1.24 -5.86
C PHE A 39 7.44 1.81 -5.87
N LEU A 40 6.61 1.35 -6.81
CA LEU A 40 5.23 1.82 -7.01
C LEU A 40 4.26 0.64 -6.88
N PRO A 41 2.96 0.90 -6.63
CA PRO A 41 1.95 -0.15 -6.64
C PRO A 41 1.95 -0.90 -7.98
N VAL A 42 1.90 -2.22 -7.93
CA VAL A 42 1.92 -3.08 -9.12
C VAL A 42 0.67 -3.95 -9.17
N ARG A 43 -0.02 -3.96 -10.30
CA ARG A 43 -1.20 -4.82 -10.48
C ARG A 43 -0.78 -6.28 -10.59
N VAL A 44 -1.54 -7.20 -9.99
CA VAL A 44 -1.26 -8.64 -10.08
C VAL A 44 -1.23 -9.11 -11.54
N ASN A 45 -2.13 -8.60 -12.38
CA ASN A 45 -2.12 -8.85 -13.82
C ASN A 45 -0.84 -8.37 -14.54
N GLU A 46 -0.21 -7.29 -14.08
CA GLU A 46 1.08 -6.84 -14.64
C GLU A 46 2.22 -7.75 -14.20
N ILE A 47 2.20 -8.22 -12.94
CA ILE A 47 3.18 -9.19 -12.45
C ILE A 47 3.08 -10.48 -13.29
N ILE A 48 1.86 -10.98 -13.52
CA ILE A 48 1.62 -12.14 -14.38
C ILE A 48 2.20 -11.93 -15.78
N LYS A 49 1.95 -10.78 -16.42
CA LYS A 49 2.42 -10.50 -17.79
C LYS A 49 3.94 -10.35 -17.87
N ASN A 50 4.54 -9.72 -16.87
CA ASN A 50 5.97 -9.39 -16.86
C ASN A 50 6.84 -10.49 -16.26
N THR A 51 6.23 -11.50 -15.66
CA THR A 51 6.92 -12.67 -15.10
C THR A 51 6.40 -13.94 -15.78
N ARG A 52 7.09 -15.07 -15.57
CA ARG A 52 6.61 -16.38 -16.01
C ARG A 52 5.93 -17.12 -14.86
N VAL A 53 5.30 -16.36 -13.97
CA VAL A 53 4.67 -16.92 -12.78
C VAL A 53 3.29 -17.46 -13.13
N ASN A 54 2.97 -18.64 -12.62
CA ASN A 54 1.70 -19.29 -12.84
C ASN A 54 0.57 -18.48 -12.21
N GLU A 55 -0.39 -18.07 -13.05
CA GLU A 55 -1.55 -17.29 -12.63
C GLU A 55 -2.34 -17.96 -11.51
N ASN A 56 -2.41 -19.29 -11.49
CA ASN A 56 -3.15 -20.05 -10.48
C ASN A 56 -2.50 -20.00 -9.09
N LEU A 57 -1.19 -19.75 -9.03
CA LEU A 57 -0.43 -19.72 -7.79
C LEU A 57 -0.19 -18.31 -7.26
N ILE A 58 -0.16 -17.30 -8.13
CA ILE A 58 0.44 -16.00 -7.82
C ILE A 58 -0.14 -15.33 -6.57
N GLN A 59 -1.45 -15.30 -6.40
CA GLN A 59 -2.10 -14.60 -5.29
C GLN A 59 -1.76 -15.27 -3.95
N ASN A 60 -1.86 -16.60 -3.88
CA ASN A 60 -1.48 -17.38 -2.70
C ASN A 60 0.01 -17.25 -2.41
N LEU A 61 0.86 -17.26 -3.45
CA LEU A 61 2.29 -17.05 -3.28
C LEU A 61 2.60 -15.67 -2.69
N ILE A 62 2.00 -14.59 -3.20
CA ILE A 62 2.21 -13.24 -2.67
C ILE A 62 1.79 -13.16 -1.19
N VAL A 63 0.59 -13.65 -0.86
CA VAL A 63 0.08 -13.65 0.53
C VAL A 63 1.03 -14.43 1.46
N ASN A 64 1.47 -15.61 1.04
CA ASN A 64 2.41 -16.42 1.82
C ASN A 64 3.77 -15.72 1.98
N LEU A 65 4.30 -15.11 0.92
CA LEU A 65 5.57 -14.38 0.98
C LEU A 65 5.50 -13.15 1.91
N ILE A 66 4.36 -12.43 1.95
CA ILE A 66 4.13 -11.34 2.89
C ILE A 66 4.07 -11.88 4.32
N ARG A 67 3.25 -12.91 4.56
CA ARG A 67 3.10 -13.54 5.89
C ARG A 67 4.44 -14.05 6.43
N ASP A 68 5.25 -14.63 5.56
CA ASP A 68 6.55 -15.20 5.92
C ASP A 68 7.67 -14.11 5.95
N ASN A 69 7.33 -12.82 5.84
CA ASN A 69 8.24 -11.66 5.81
C ASN A 69 9.35 -11.76 4.74
N ARG A 70 9.10 -12.45 3.62
CA ARG A 70 10.03 -12.56 2.50
C ARG A 70 9.91 -11.37 1.53
N ILE A 71 8.76 -10.71 1.51
CA ILE A 71 8.52 -9.45 0.81
C ILE A 71 7.81 -8.48 1.74
N ASN A 72 8.13 -7.19 1.61
CA ASN A 72 7.58 -6.13 2.47
C ASN A 72 6.54 -5.32 1.71
N GLY A 73 5.29 -5.42 2.13
CA GLY A 73 4.19 -4.70 1.51
C GLY A 73 2.85 -5.33 1.87
N ASN A 74 1.81 -4.87 1.20
CA ASN A 74 0.47 -5.44 1.36
C ASN A 74 -0.17 -5.66 -0.02
N ILE A 75 -1.11 -6.59 -0.10
CA ILE A 75 -1.93 -6.82 -1.30
C ILE A 75 -3.38 -6.43 -0.98
N ILE A 76 -3.98 -5.61 -1.84
CA ILE A 76 -5.37 -5.18 -1.71
C ILE A 76 -6.13 -5.66 -2.95
N GLY A 77 -7.31 -6.25 -2.73
CA GLY A 77 -8.18 -6.80 -3.78
C GLY A 77 -8.41 -8.30 -3.61
N THR A 78 -9.62 -8.75 -3.92
CA THR A 78 -10.06 -10.14 -3.71
C THR A 78 -9.82 -11.03 -4.93
N SER A 79 -9.93 -10.48 -6.14
CA SER A 79 -9.65 -11.19 -7.40
C SER A 79 -8.29 -10.81 -7.98
N LYS A 80 -7.68 -11.72 -8.75
CA LYS A 80 -6.42 -11.45 -9.47
C LYS A 80 -6.52 -10.25 -10.41
N GLU A 81 -7.71 -10.01 -10.99
CA GLU A 81 -7.96 -8.93 -11.93
C GLU A 81 -7.85 -7.53 -11.30
N ASN A 82 -8.23 -7.42 -10.02
CA ASN A 82 -8.29 -6.16 -9.30
C ASN A 82 -7.27 -6.07 -8.17
N ALA A 83 -6.49 -7.12 -7.95
CA ALA A 83 -5.49 -7.14 -6.90
C ALA A 83 -4.28 -6.28 -7.25
N ILE A 84 -3.84 -5.47 -6.28
CA ILE A 84 -2.69 -4.57 -6.40
C ILE A 84 -1.78 -4.83 -5.20
N PHE A 85 -0.50 -5.07 -5.47
CA PHE A 85 0.54 -5.10 -4.46
C PHE A 85 1.05 -3.67 -4.21
N TYR A 86 1.06 -3.26 -2.94
CA TYR A 86 1.59 -2.00 -2.46
C TYR A 86 2.90 -2.26 -1.70
N PRO A 87 4.06 -1.88 -2.26
CA PRO A 87 5.34 -2.01 -1.56
C PRO A 87 5.34 -1.22 -0.25
N LYS A 88 5.97 -1.75 0.80
CA LYS A 88 6.06 -1.05 2.09
C LYS A 88 6.72 0.32 1.97
N LEU A 89 7.78 0.43 1.17
CA LEU A 89 8.47 1.70 0.93
C LEU A 89 7.54 2.78 0.37
N TYR A 90 6.64 2.41 -0.53
CA TYR A 90 5.66 3.33 -1.11
C TYR A 90 4.67 3.83 -0.05
N ILE A 91 4.14 2.92 0.77
CA ILE A 91 3.21 3.24 1.87
C ILE A 91 3.89 4.18 2.89
N ASP A 92 5.12 3.84 3.30
CA ASP A 92 5.88 4.63 4.26
C ASP A 92 6.23 6.02 3.69
N ALA A 93 6.54 6.11 2.39
CA ALA A 93 6.80 7.39 1.71
C ALA A 93 5.55 8.29 1.65
N GLN A 94 4.37 7.72 1.34
CA GLN A 94 3.10 8.46 1.37
C GLN A 94 2.81 9.02 2.77
N ALA A 95 2.93 8.17 3.81
CA ALA A 95 2.70 8.59 5.20
C ALA A 95 3.67 9.72 5.61
N LYS A 96 4.96 9.55 5.32
CA LYS A 96 5.98 10.57 5.61
C LYS A 96 5.73 11.87 4.86
N TYR A 97 5.29 11.81 3.60
CA TYR A 97 4.92 13.00 2.85
C TYR A 97 3.78 13.76 3.51
N ILE A 98 2.69 13.05 3.88
CA ILE A 98 1.53 13.65 4.58
C ILE A 98 1.98 14.33 5.87
N GLU A 99 2.75 13.62 6.70
CA GLU A 99 3.27 14.13 7.97
C GLU A 99 4.14 15.38 7.77
N SER A 100 5.08 15.33 6.82
CA SER A 100 6.03 16.41 6.56
C SER A 100 5.32 17.64 6.00
N PHE A 101 4.41 17.44 5.04
CA PHE A 101 3.62 18.52 4.46
C PHE A 101 2.76 19.22 5.52
N PHE A 102 2.05 18.43 6.34
CA PHE A 102 1.20 18.98 7.41
C PHE A 102 2.04 19.69 8.48
N SER A 103 3.16 19.10 8.90
CA SER A 103 4.05 19.71 9.89
C SER A 103 4.62 21.04 9.42
N GLN A 104 4.88 21.22 8.12
CA GLN A 104 5.41 22.46 7.56
C GLN A 104 4.33 23.52 7.39
N ASN A 105 3.21 23.15 6.77
CA ASN A 105 2.19 24.13 6.35
C ASN A 105 1.08 24.35 7.39
N GLY A 106 0.89 23.41 8.32
CA GLY A 106 -0.23 23.43 9.27
C GLY A 106 -1.57 23.07 8.63
N TYR A 107 -1.58 22.57 7.40
CA TYR A 107 -2.78 22.04 6.75
C TYR A 107 -2.39 21.02 5.68
N ILE A 108 -3.37 20.23 5.23
CA ILE A 108 -3.24 19.42 4.02
C ILE A 108 -4.59 19.27 3.33
N GLU A 109 -4.61 19.40 2.01
CA GLU A 109 -5.81 19.17 1.20
C GLU A 109 -5.96 17.69 0.83
N TYR A 110 -7.18 17.18 0.84
CA TYR A 110 -7.47 15.82 0.42
C TYR A 110 -7.26 15.58 -1.07
N SER A 111 -7.32 16.62 -1.90
CA SER A 111 -6.91 16.58 -3.32
C SER A 111 -5.44 16.14 -3.45
N LEU A 112 -4.55 16.74 -2.67
CA LEU A 112 -3.13 16.41 -2.63
C LEU A 112 -2.91 14.96 -2.18
N VAL A 113 -3.61 14.54 -1.13
CA VAL A 113 -3.52 13.17 -0.61
C VAL A 113 -4.02 12.15 -1.64
N ARG A 114 -5.11 12.44 -2.37
CA ARG A 114 -5.58 11.60 -3.48
C ARG A 114 -4.54 11.50 -4.61
N ASN A 115 -3.85 12.59 -4.93
CA ASN A 115 -2.80 12.59 -5.96
C ASN A 115 -1.61 11.70 -5.58
N LEU A 116 -1.42 11.39 -4.30
CA LEU A 116 -0.42 10.41 -3.87
C LEU A 116 -0.85 8.97 -4.16
N GLY A 117 -2.08 8.70 -4.58
CA GLY A 117 -2.62 7.36 -4.81
C GLY A 117 -3.42 6.79 -3.65
N VAL A 118 -3.86 7.63 -2.70
CA VAL A 118 -4.67 7.22 -1.55
C VAL A 118 -6.16 7.24 -1.93
N THR A 119 -6.88 6.15 -1.68
CA THR A 119 -8.32 6.02 -1.98
C THR A 119 -9.20 6.75 -0.96
N ASP A 120 -8.88 6.62 0.33
CA ASP A 120 -9.55 7.32 1.44
C ASP A 120 -8.60 8.36 2.07
N PRO A 121 -8.56 9.59 1.55
CA PRO A 121 -7.61 10.61 2.01
C PRO A 121 -7.86 11.05 3.45
N GLU A 122 -9.11 11.10 3.90
CA GLU A 122 -9.47 11.48 5.27
C GLU A 122 -9.07 10.39 6.26
N GLY A 123 -9.41 9.13 5.99
CA GLY A 123 -9.01 8.01 6.84
C GLY A 123 -7.49 7.88 6.93
N GLN A 124 -6.78 8.04 5.80
CA GLN A 124 -5.33 7.98 5.78
C GLN A 124 -4.68 9.13 6.56
N THR A 125 -5.17 10.37 6.41
CA THR A 125 -4.65 11.51 7.17
C THR A 125 -4.92 11.35 8.66
N LYS A 126 -6.09 10.87 9.08
CA LYS A 126 -6.37 10.52 10.48
C LYS A 126 -5.42 9.47 11.03
N LEU A 127 -5.11 8.44 10.24
CA LEU A 127 -4.18 7.38 10.63
C LEU A 127 -2.76 7.90 10.81
N VAL A 128 -2.28 8.72 9.86
CA VAL A 128 -0.92 9.26 9.85
C VAL A 128 -0.73 10.31 10.94
N LEU A 129 -1.72 11.19 11.14
CA LEU A 129 -1.64 12.32 12.07
C LEU A 129 -2.26 12.02 13.45
N LYS A 130 -2.47 10.74 13.78
CA LYS A 130 -3.15 10.29 15.01
C LYS A 130 -2.51 10.84 16.31
N ASP A 131 -1.20 11.10 16.29
CA ASP A 131 -0.43 11.55 17.45
C ASP A 131 -0.41 13.08 17.58
N GLN A 132 -0.96 13.79 16.60
CA GLN A 132 -1.07 15.24 16.61
C GLN A 132 -2.41 15.68 17.22
N ASN A 133 -2.33 16.58 18.19
CA ASN A 133 -3.49 17.10 18.89
C ASN A 133 -4.08 18.31 18.15
N GLN A 134 -5.40 18.50 18.28
CA GLN A 134 -6.12 19.69 17.79
C GLN A 134 -6.12 19.86 16.27
N ILE A 135 -6.27 18.76 15.53
CA ILE A 135 -6.53 18.82 14.09
C ILE A 135 -8.03 18.98 13.85
N LEU A 136 -8.41 19.96 13.03
CA LEU A 136 -9.77 20.09 12.51
C LEU A 136 -9.84 19.45 11.12
N PHE A 137 -10.64 18.38 11.00
CA PHE A 137 -10.94 17.73 9.73
C PHE A 137 -12.15 18.40 9.07
N LEU A 138 -11.95 18.84 7.83
CA LEU A 138 -12.93 19.52 6.98
C LEU A 138 -13.29 18.62 5.79
N ILE A 139 -14.25 19.07 4.97
CA ILE A 139 -14.71 18.32 3.79
C ILE A 139 -13.59 18.17 2.73
N SER A 140 -12.73 19.18 2.58
CA SER A 140 -11.70 19.24 1.54
C SER A 140 -10.27 18.99 2.03
N GLY A 141 -10.05 18.83 3.33
CA GLY A 141 -8.72 18.74 3.93
C GLY A 141 -8.76 18.77 5.45
N CYS A 142 -7.62 18.98 6.08
CA CYS A 142 -7.53 19.24 7.51
C CYS A 142 -6.53 20.34 7.83
N ILE A 143 -6.71 20.96 9.01
CA ILE A 143 -5.89 22.08 9.49
C ILE A 143 -5.43 21.82 10.93
N ASP A 144 -4.24 22.33 11.26
CA ASP A 144 -3.69 22.43 12.60
C ASP A 144 -4.30 23.67 13.27
N LEU A 145 -5.22 23.43 14.20
CA LEU A 145 -5.99 24.49 14.83
C LEU A 145 -5.10 25.42 15.67
N LEU A 146 -4.02 24.89 16.27
CA LEU A 146 -3.08 25.68 17.08
C LEU A 146 -2.31 26.69 16.23
N LYS A 147 -1.96 26.31 15.00
CA LYS A 147 -1.26 27.22 14.07
C LYS A 147 -2.18 28.26 13.46
N PHE A 148 -3.43 27.88 13.16
CA PHE A 148 -4.35 28.75 12.43
C PHE A 148 -5.17 29.68 13.33
N LEU A 149 -5.50 29.31 14.57
CA LEU A 149 -6.31 30.15 15.46
C LEU A 149 -5.71 31.55 15.70
N PRO A 150 -4.43 31.69 16.07
CA PRO A 150 -3.87 33.02 16.32
C PRO A 150 -3.88 33.92 15.08
N GLN A 151 -3.69 33.32 13.89
CA GLN A 151 -3.74 34.07 12.63
C GLN A 151 -5.15 34.56 12.31
N LEU A 152 -6.17 33.73 12.57
CA LEU A 152 -7.57 34.11 12.37
C LEU A 152 -7.99 35.22 13.33
N GLU A 153 -7.62 35.11 14.62
CA GLU A 153 -7.90 36.13 15.63
C GLU A 153 -7.30 37.48 15.23
N MET A 154 -6.01 37.51 14.85
CA MET A 154 -5.36 38.73 14.37
C MET A 154 -6.05 39.31 13.12
N ASN A 155 -6.46 38.48 12.17
CA ASN A 155 -7.13 38.95 10.96
C ASN A 155 -8.51 39.56 11.26
N ILE A 156 -9.24 39.00 12.22
CA ILE A 156 -10.53 39.55 12.68
C ILE A 156 -10.31 40.89 13.38
N GLU A 157 -9.34 40.98 14.30
CA GLU A 157 -9.00 42.22 15.00
C GLU A 157 -8.60 43.34 14.03
N ASN A 158 -7.72 43.03 13.07
CA ASN A 158 -7.33 43.98 12.03
C ASN A 158 -8.52 44.44 11.19
N GLY A 159 -9.42 43.53 10.81
CA GLY A 159 -10.63 43.84 10.05
C GLY A 159 -11.59 44.77 10.81
N LEU A 160 -11.72 44.56 12.13
CA LEU A 160 -12.53 45.41 13.01
C LEU A 160 -11.90 46.78 13.23
N ALA A 161 -10.56 46.86 13.33
CA ALA A 161 -9.83 48.12 13.50
C ALA A 161 -9.74 48.97 12.22
N SER A 162 -9.96 48.35 11.05
CA SER A 162 -9.91 49.01 9.73
C SER A 162 -11.25 49.58 9.24
N ASN A 163 -12.33 49.44 10.02
CA ASN A 163 -13.65 50.05 9.79
C ASN A 163 -13.92 51.17 10.82
#